data_AF-A0A9P6XZE7-F1
#
_entry.id   AF-A0A9P6XZE7-F1
#
_cell.length_a   1.000
_cell.length_b   1.000
_cell.length_c   1.000
_cell.angle_alpha   90.00
_cell.angle_beta   90.00
_cell.angle_gamma   90.00
#
_symmetry.space_group_name_H-M   'P 1'
#
loop_
_entity.id
_entity.type
_entity.pdbx_description
1 polymer ?
#
loop_
_entity_poly.entity_id
_entity_poly.type
_entity_poly.pdbx_seq_one_letter_code
_entity_poly.pdbx_strand_id
1 'polypeptide(L)'
;MPQPPPRLRETEGGRHFMSFHYTLHGGMAGYWLVGWITACMLLSLVSGVVVHKRIFKDFFTFRPGKGQRSWLDAHNLSAVLTLPFLFMIGYTGLTFFYSSYLPWPVQAAYGDADDAYARYEAELAPARPVPAGILVAGAQLPNLPDLLARAQAISAWWKWRAARQRGTPASTC
;
A
#
# COMPACT_ATOMS: atom_id res chain seq x y z
N MET A 1 -13.02 -30.50 5.63
CA MET A 1 -11.55 -30.64 5.55
C MET A 1 -10.96 -29.25 5.79
N PRO A 2 -9.99 -29.08 6.71
CA PRO A 2 -9.31 -27.80 6.90
C PRO A 2 -8.57 -27.44 5.61
N GLN A 3 -8.76 -26.23 5.10
CA GLN A 3 -8.03 -25.78 3.90
C GLN A 3 -6.57 -25.54 4.26
N PRO A 4 -5.59 -26.04 3.48
CA PRO A 4 -4.19 -25.72 3.69
C PRO A 4 -3.99 -24.19 3.52
N PRO A 5 -3.13 -23.57 4.33
CA PRO A 5 -2.89 -22.13 4.24
C PRO A 5 -2.46 -21.78 2.81
N PRO A 6 -2.93 -20.65 2.25
CA PRO A 6 -2.53 -20.21 0.92
C PRO A 6 -1.00 -20.17 0.87
N ARG A 7 -0.40 -20.88 -0.08
CA ARG A 7 1.04 -20.84 -0.32
C ARG A 7 1.41 -19.46 -0.86
N LEU A 8 1.54 -18.50 0.04
CA LEU A 8 2.19 -17.23 -0.24
C LEU A 8 3.60 -17.57 -0.70
N ARG A 9 3.99 -17.04 -1.86
CA ARG A 9 5.35 -17.17 -2.36
C ARG A 9 6.27 -16.63 -1.26
N GLU A 10 7.21 -17.45 -0.79
CA GLU A 10 8.16 -17.04 0.23
C GLU A 10 9.08 -15.96 -0.35
N THR A 11 8.64 -14.71 -0.24
CA THR A 11 9.44 -13.54 -0.57
C THR A 11 9.92 -12.95 0.75
N GLU A 12 11.18 -13.18 1.09
CA GLU A 12 11.81 -12.62 2.29
C GLU A 12 11.71 -11.07 2.33
N GLY A 13 11.69 -10.42 1.16
CA GLY A 13 11.58 -8.96 1.07
C GLY A 13 10.26 -8.38 1.58
N GLY A 14 9.12 -9.04 1.35
CA GLY A 14 7.80 -8.49 1.70
C GLY A 14 7.60 -8.31 3.21
N ARG A 15 7.96 -9.33 4.00
CA ARG A 15 7.94 -9.24 5.46
C ARG A 15 9.01 -8.31 6.01
N HIS A 16 10.19 -8.28 5.39
CA HIS A 16 11.29 -7.44 5.83
C HIS A 16 10.93 -5.95 5.79
N PHE A 17 10.40 -5.46 4.65
CA PHE A 17 10.01 -4.05 4.53
C PHE A 17 8.86 -3.68 5.47
N MET A 18 7.88 -4.57 5.67
CA MET A 18 6.77 -4.34 6.60
C MET A 18 7.25 -4.26 8.05
N SER A 19 8.08 -5.21 8.49
CA SER A 19 8.66 -5.22 9.84
C SER A 19 9.54 -4.00 10.07
N PHE A 20 10.40 -3.66 9.10
CA PHE A 20 11.23 -2.46 9.16
C PHE A 20 10.39 -1.18 9.22
N HIS A 21 9.36 -1.05 8.37
CA HIS A 21 8.52 0.14 8.31
C HIS A 21 7.82 0.47 9.63
N TYR A 22 7.43 -0.57 10.40
CA TYR A 22 6.66 -0.38 11.64
C TYR A 22 7.44 -0.55 12.94
N THR A 23 8.50 -1.37 12.93
CA THR A 23 9.28 -1.66 14.15
C THR A 23 10.75 -1.29 14.02
N LEU A 24 11.22 -0.88 12.83
CA LEU A 24 12.63 -0.59 12.55
C LEU A 24 13.60 -1.74 12.93
N HIS A 25 13.11 -2.97 13.13
CA HIS A 25 13.80 -4.07 13.82
C HIS A 25 14.19 -3.80 15.30
N GLY A 26 13.73 -2.70 15.89
CA GLY A 26 13.94 -2.31 17.29
C GLY A 26 12.82 -2.74 18.26
N GLY A 27 11.90 -3.62 17.82
CA GLY A 27 10.79 -4.10 18.64
C GLY A 27 9.87 -2.97 19.12
N MET A 28 9.53 -2.97 20.41
CA MET A 28 8.61 -1.99 21.01
C MET A 28 9.15 -0.55 20.93
N ALA A 29 10.46 -0.34 21.09
CA ALA A 29 11.06 0.99 21.02
C ALA A 29 10.93 1.60 19.61
N GLY A 30 11.15 0.79 18.57
CA GLY A 30 10.98 1.23 17.18
C GLY A 30 9.53 1.58 16.85
N TYR A 31 8.58 0.81 17.38
CA TYR A 31 7.14 1.10 17.27
C TYR A 31 6.79 2.49 17.84
N TRP A 32 7.23 2.81 19.07
CA TRP A 32 6.98 4.12 19.66
C TRP A 32 7.68 5.24 18.89
N LEU A 33 8.91 5.01 18.44
CA LEU A 33 9.68 6.00 17.67
C LEU A 33 8.99 6.36 16.35
N VAL A 34 8.55 5.36 15.58
CA VAL A 34 7.85 5.58 14.30
C VAL A 34 6.55 6.35 14.52
N GLY A 35 5.81 6.06 15.58
CA GLY A 35 4.61 6.81 15.95
C GLY A 35 4.89 8.29 16.21
N TRP A 36 5.87 8.58 17.06
CA TRP A 36 6.28 9.97 17.36
C TRP A 36 6.75 10.70 16.11
N ILE A 37 7.56 10.06 15.27
CA ILE A 37 8.03 10.63 14.00
C ILE A 37 6.83 10.92 13.07
N THR A 38 5.86 10.01 12.99
CA THR A 38 4.66 10.18 12.16
C THR A 38 3.78 11.33 12.66
N ALA A 39 3.61 11.46 13.98
CA ALA A 39 2.89 12.59 14.58
C ALA A 39 3.59 13.93 14.31
N CYS A 40 4.91 14.00 14.51
CA CYS A 40 5.71 15.18 14.19
C CYS A 40 5.66 15.52 12.69
N MET A 41 5.68 14.51 11.82
CA MET A 41 5.52 14.68 10.38
C MET A 41 4.16 15.30 10.05
N LEU A 42 3.06 14.76 10.58
CA LEU A 42 1.71 15.31 10.35
C LEU A 42 1.59 16.76 10.84
N LEU A 43 2.09 17.06 12.05
CA LEU A 43 2.13 18.41 12.58
C LEU A 43 2.94 19.37 11.70
N SER A 44 4.11 18.92 11.22
CA SER A 44 4.96 19.67 10.30
C SER A 44 4.26 19.93 8.97
N LEU A 45 3.53 18.94 8.43
CA LEU A 45 2.74 19.11 7.21
C LEU A 45 1.63 20.13 7.38
N VAL A 46 0.82 20.03 8.45
CA VAL A 46 -0.27 20.96 8.73
C VAL A 46 0.27 22.38 8.92
N SER A 47 1.33 22.53 9.73
CA SER A 47 2.02 23.80 9.91
C SER A 47 2.55 24.36 8.59
N GLY A 48 3.18 23.50 7.77
CA GLY A 48 3.70 23.84 6.45
C GLY A 48 2.62 24.42 5.53
N VAL A 49 1.45 23.78 5.45
CA VAL A 49 0.30 24.27 4.67
C VAL A 49 -0.18 25.64 5.15
N VAL A 50 -0.23 25.86 6.46
CA VAL A 50 -0.70 27.13 7.05
C VAL A 50 0.30 28.27 6.78
N VAL A 51 1.60 28.02 6.95
CA VAL A 51 2.65 29.03 6.76
C VAL A 51 2.85 29.36 5.27
N HIS A 52 2.77 28.36 4.38
CA HIS A 52 3.05 28.51 2.96
C HIS A 52 1.83 28.87 2.10
N LYS A 53 0.73 29.39 2.68
CA LYS A 53 -0.48 29.77 1.94
C LYS A 53 -0.24 30.73 0.76
N ARG A 54 0.86 31.49 0.76
CA ARG A 54 1.26 32.34 -0.38
C ARG A 54 1.63 31.56 -1.65
N ILE A 55 2.21 30.35 -1.54
CA ILE A 55 2.62 29.55 -2.70
C ILE A 55 1.42 29.20 -3.60
N PHE A 56 0.25 28.91 -3.01
CA PHE A 56 -0.96 28.60 -3.79
C PHE A 56 -1.44 29.78 -4.65
N LYS A 57 -1.17 31.02 -4.21
CA LYS A 57 -1.57 32.22 -4.94
C LYS A 57 -0.63 32.52 -6.11
N ASP A 58 0.66 32.21 -5.93
CA ASP A 58 1.70 32.44 -6.93
C ASP A 58 1.77 31.29 -7.97
N PHE A 59 1.25 30.09 -7.65
CA PHE A 59 1.24 28.90 -8.52
C PHE A 59 0.49 29.08 -9.85
N PHE A 60 -0.53 29.94 -9.88
CA PHE A 60 -1.23 30.27 -11.13
C PHE A 60 -0.51 31.32 -11.98
N THR A 61 0.57 31.92 -11.47
CA THR A 61 1.34 32.95 -12.17
C THR A 61 2.75 32.43 -12.50
N PHE A 62 2.83 31.35 -13.27
CA PHE A 62 4.09 30.86 -13.82
C PHE A 62 4.80 31.98 -14.60
N ARG A 63 5.94 32.44 -14.10
CA ARG A 63 6.79 33.44 -14.78
C ARG A 63 8.13 32.80 -15.18
N PRO A 64 8.21 32.13 -16.33
CA PRO A 64 9.46 31.53 -16.78
C PRO A 64 10.45 32.64 -17.15
N GLY A 65 11.66 32.65 -16.56
CA GLY A 65 12.66 33.64 -16.98
C GLY A 65 14.01 33.74 -16.28
N LYS A 66 14.27 33.18 -15.08
CA LYS A 66 15.61 33.24 -14.44
C LYS A 66 15.92 32.00 -13.59
N GLY A 67 16.96 31.25 -13.98
CA GLY A 67 17.25 29.86 -13.55
C GLY A 67 17.33 29.58 -12.04
N GLN A 68 17.95 30.44 -11.23
CA GLN A 68 18.03 30.25 -9.76
C GLN A 68 16.66 30.28 -9.07
N ARG A 69 15.74 31.12 -9.56
CA ARG A 69 14.35 31.15 -9.07
C ARG A 69 13.55 29.96 -9.59
N SER A 70 13.95 29.35 -10.70
CA SER A 70 13.29 28.16 -11.26
C SER A 70 13.50 26.91 -10.42
N TRP A 71 14.65 26.72 -9.77
CA TRP A 71 14.87 25.59 -8.86
C TRP A 71 14.08 25.75 -7.56
N LEU A 72 14.00 26.99 -7.05
CA LEU A 72 13.17 27.31 -5.88
C LEU A 72 11.68 27.07 -6.17
N ASP A 73 11.23 27.47 -7.36
CA ASP A 73 9.86 27.23 -7.82
C ASP A 73 9.60 25.73 -8.05
N ALA A 74 10.58 24.97 -8.55
CA ALA A 74 10.48 23.51 -8.68
C ALA A 74 10.40 22.79 -7.32
N HIS A 75 11.12 23.28 -6.30
CA HIS A 75 10.99 22.75 -4.93
C HIS A 75 9.60 23.04 -4.36
N ASN A 76 9.09 24.26 -4.54
CA ASN A 76 7.75 24.64 -4.11
C ASN A 76 6.66 23.82 -4.85
N LEU A 77 6.84 23.62 -6.16
CA LEU A 77 5.95 22.82 -7.00
C LEU A 77 5.93 21.36 -6.57
N SER A 78 7.11 20.76 -6.39
CA SER A 78 7.21 19.36 -5.96
C SER A 78 6.67 19.16 -4.54
N ALA A 79 6.84 20.14 -3.65
CA ALA A 79 6.24 20.11 -2.33
C ALA A 79 4.71 20.05 -2.41
N VAL A 80 4.06 20.93 -3.16
CA VAL A 80 2.59 20.95 -3.31
C VAL A 80 2.06 19.68 -3.96
N LEU A 81 2.75 19.17 -4.98
CA LEU A 81 2.37 17.94 -5.68
C LEU A 81 2.45 16.70 -4.76
N THR A 82 3.49 16.63 -3.91
CA THR A 82 3.73 15.48 -3.03
C THR A 82 2.93 15.58 -1.72
N LEU A 83 2.53 16.78 -1.29
CA LEU A 83 1.79 17.04 -0.06
C LEU A 83 0.55 16.16 0.16
N PRO A 84 -0.40 16.01 -0.80
CA PRO A 84 -1.59 15.19 -0.58
C PRO A 84 -1.24 13.74 -0.29
N PHE A 85 -0.18 13.21 -0.93
CA PHE A 85 0.28 11.85 -0.70
C PHE A 85 0.92 11.71 0.68
N LEU A 86 1.82 12.62 1.07
CA LEU A 86 2.45 12.59 2.40
C LEU A 86 1.42 12.77 3.53
N PHE A 87 0.42 13.61 3.31
CA PHE A 87 -0.66 13.81 4.28
C PHE A 87 -1.48 12.54 4.45
N MET A 88 -1.88 11.89 3.34
CA MET A 88 -2.62 10.63 3.37
C MET A 88 -1.85 9.53 4.10
N ILE A 89 -0.58 9.27 3.73
CA ILE A 89 0.20 8.17 4.34
C ILE A 89 0.43 8.38 5.84
N GLY A 90 0.73 9.62 6.26
CA GLY A 90 0.92 9.94 7.67
C GLY A 90 -0.40 9.82 8.45
N TYR A 91 -1.49 10.32 7.87
CA TYR A 91 -2.82 10.25 8.47
C TYR A 91 -3.28 8.80 8.65
N THR A 92 -3.16 7.96 7.61
CA THR A 92 -3.53 6.55 7.72
C THR A 92 -2.62 5.81 8.69
N GLY A 93 -1.31 6.08 8.68
CA GLY A 93 -0.38 5.48 9.62
C GLY A 93 -0.75 5.79 11.08
N LEU A 94 -1.02 7.07 11.38
CA LEU A 94 -1.45 7.46 12.72
C LEU A 94 -2.83 6.87 13.08
N THR A 95 -3.75 6.76 12.13
CA THR A 95 -5.08 6.16 12.36
C THR A 95 -4.98 4.67 12.70
N PHE A 96 -4.11 3.91 12.03
CA PHE A 96 -3.88 2.50 12.37
C PHE A 96 -3.28 2.30 13.74
N PHE A 97 -2.48 3.27 14.22
CA PHE A 97 -1.87 3.22 15.55
C PHE A 97 -2.64 4.00 16.61
N TYR A 98 -3.78 4.58 16.25
CA TYR A 98 -4.57 5.44 17.12
C TYR A 98 -4.98 4.73 18.42
N SER A 99 -5.45 3.49 18.34
CA SER A 99 -5.88 2.72 19.51
C SER A 99 -4.72 2.41 20.46
N SER A 100 -3.51 2.21 19.94
CA SER A 100 -2.32 1.97 20.76
C SER A 100 -1.76 3.24 21.42
N TYR A 101 -1.93 4.42 20.81
CA TYR A 101 -1.38 5.68 21.35
C TYR A 101 -2.38 6.48 22.20
N LEU A 102 -3.68 6.35 21.94
CA LEU A 102 -4.73 7.05 22.66
C LEU A 102 -5.72 6.03 23.26
N PRO A 103 -5.36 5.36 24.38
CA PRO A 103 -6.27 4.45 25.06
C PRO A 103 -7.40 5.20 25.78
N TRP A 104 -7.22 6.50 26.07
CA TRP A 104 -8.18 7.35 26.78
C TRP A 104 -9.61 7.35 26.18
N PRO A 105 -9.83 7.53 24.87
CA PRO A 105 -11.17 7.45 24.28
C PRO A 105 -11.81 6.05 24.42
N VAL A 106 -11.02 4.98 24.37
CA VAL A 106 -11.52 3.61 24.62
C VAL A 106 -11.88 3.45 26.10
N GLN A 107 -11.04 3.92 27.00
CA GLN A 107 -11.31 3.90 28.45
C GLN A 107 -12.52 4.78 28.83
N ALA A 108 -12.73 5.90 28.14
CA ALA A 108 -13.88 6.78 28.35
C ALA A 108 -15.21 6.14 27.88
N ALA A 109 -15.17 5.32 26.83
CA ALA A 109 -16.34 4.63 26.30
C ALA A 109 -16.60 3.26 26.97
N TYR A 110 -15.54 2.54 27.39
CA TYR A 110 -15.62 1.15 27.89
C TYR A 110 -15.22 0.98 29.37
N GLY A 111 -14.75 2.02 30.05
CA GLY A 111 -14.34 2.02 31.46
C GLY A 111 -12.83 1.86 31.71
N ASP A 112 -12.40 2.16 32.94
CA ASP A 112 -11.00 2.11 33.41
C ASP A 112 -10.61 0.72 33.91
N ALA A 113 -10.67 -0.27 33.04
CA ALA A 113 -10.22 -1.61 33.36
C ALA A 113 -9.26 -2.10 32.28
N ASP A 114 -8.25 -2.85 32.70
CA ASP A 114 -7.25 -3.49 31.83
C ASP A 114 -7.89 -4.36 30.72
N ASP A 115 -9.19 -4.62 30.79
CA ASP A 115 -10.01 -5.36 29.82
C ASP A 115 -10.79 -4.48 28.83
N ALA A 116 -10.75 -3.14 28.93
CA ALA A 116 -11.44 -2.22 28.03
C ALA A 116 -10.99 -2.42 26.57
N TYR A 117 -9.71 -2.65 26.36
CA TYR A 117 -9.15 -2.95 25.04
C TYR A 117 -9.59 -4.32 24.53
N ALA A 118 -9.66 -5.32 25.41
CA ALA A 118 -10.12 -6.67 25.08
C ALA A 118 -11.61 -6.71 24.70
N ARG A 119 -12.44 -5.90 25.37
CA ARG A 119 -13.87 -5.75 25.05
C ARG A 119 -14.10 -5.02 23.72
N TYR A 120 -13.34 -3.95 23.47
CA TYR A 120 -13.31 -3.26 22.17
C TYR A 120 -12.93 -4.22 21.04
N GLU A 121 -11.86 -5.02 21.21
CA GLU A 121 -11.49 -6.05 20.23
C GLU A 121 -12.55 -7.13 20.06
N ALA A 122 -13.21 -7.56 21.15
CA ALA A 122 -14.27 -8.56 21.08
C ALA A 122 -15.53 -8.06 20.33
N GLU A 123 -15.86 -6.78 20.42
CA GLU A 123 -16.95 -6.16 19.65
C GLU A 123 -16.59 -5.91 18.19
N LEU A 124 -15.33 -5.61 17.90
CA LEU A 124 -14.81 -5.46 16.53
C LEU A 124 -14.54 -6.78 15.82
N ALA A 125 -14.26 -7.84 16.58
CA ALA A 125 -14.18 -9.18 16.06
C ALA A 125 -15.51 -9.49 15.35
N PRO A 126 -15.49 -10.01 14.12
CA PRO A 126 -16.72 -10.26 13.40
C PRO A 126 -17.61 -11.19 14.22
N ALA A 127 -18.73 -10.67 14.71
CA ALA A 127 -19.71 -11.40 15.52
C ALA A 127 -20.26 -12.66 14.83
N ARG A 128 -19.97 -12.83 13.54
CA ARG A 128 -20.10 -14.10 12.83
C ARG A 128 -18.70 -14.63 12.53
N PRO A 129 -18.35 -15.87 12.97
CA PRO A 129 -17.25 -16.56 12.33
C PRO A 129 -17.52 -16.51 10.83
N VAL A 130 -16.60 -15.92 10.06
CA VAL A 130 -16.71 -15.88 8.61
C VAL A 130 -16.90 -17.34 8.20
N PRO A 131 -18.09 -17.75 7.71
CA PRO A 131 -18.28 -19.14 7.36
C PRO A 131 -17.20 -19.47 6.34
N ALA A 132 -16.46 -20.55 6.58
CA ALA A 132 -15.32 -20.95 5.76
C ALA A 132 -15.65 -21.10 4.25
N GLY A 133 -16.94 -21.02 3.89
CA GLY A 133 -17.42 -20.95 2.51
C GLY A 133 -17.28 -19.61 1.80
N ILE A 134 -17.17 -18.45 2.46
CA ILE A 134 -17.11 -17.15 1.73
C ILE A 134 -15.77 -16.94 1.00
N LEU A 135 -14.70 -17.63 1.40
CA LEU A 135 -13.39 -17.47 0.74
C LEU A 135 -13.16 -18.41 -0.45
N VAL A 136 -13.99 -19.43 -0.71
CA VAL A 136 -13.76 -20.37 -1.83
C VAL A 136 -15.05 -21.00 -2.43
N ALA A 137 -16.25 -20.77 -1.89
CA ALA A 137 -17.45 -21.44 -2.40
C ALA A 137 -18.09 -20.70 -3.59
N GLY A 138 -17.53 -20.88 -4.79
CA GLY A 138 -18.27 -20.54 -6.03
C GLY A 138 -17.40 -20.34 -7.27
N ALA A 139 -16.12 -20.01 -7.10
CA ALA A 139 -15.20 -20.04 -8.23
C ALA A 139 -14.79 -21.50 -8.46
N GLN A 140 -15.64 -22.24 -9.17
CA GLN A 140 -15.25 -23.50 -9.79
C GLN A 140 -13.95 -23.21 -10.54
N LEU A 141 -12.82 -23.72 -10.05
CA LEU A 141 -11.54 -23.49 -10.70
C LEU A 141 -11.75 -23.86 -12.17
N PRO A 142 -11.48 -22.95 -13.11
CA PRO A 142 -11.57 -23.28 -14.53
C PRO A 142 -10.80 -24.57 -14.75
N ASN A 143 -11.35 -25.50 -15.53
CA ASN A 143 -10.71 -26.79 -15.76
C ASN A 143 -9.27 -26.56 -16.26
N LEU A 144 -8.30 -26.73 -15.35
CA LEU A 144 -6.88 -26.50 -15.62
C LEU A 144 -6.40 -27.27 -16.86
N PRO A 145 -6.80 -28.54 -17.06
CA PRO A 145 -6.54 -29.26 -18.30
C PRO A 145 -7.03 -28.53 -19.55
N ASP A 146 -8.24 -27.96 -19.51
CA ASP A 146 -8.82 -27.22 -20.64
C ASP A 146 -8.08 -25.90 -20.92
N LEU A 147 -7.67 -25.19 -19.88
CA LEU A 147 -6.82 -23.99 -20.01
C LEU A 147 -5.42 -24.33 -20.53
N LEU A 148 -4.83 -25.43 -20.08
CA LEU A 148 -3.53 -25.90 -20.56
C LEU A 148 -3.61 -26.33 -22.03
N ALA A 149 -4.68 -27.03 -22.43
CA ALA A 149 -4.93 -27.40 -23.81
C ALA A 149 -5.08 -26.17 -24.72
N ARG A 150 -5.83 -25.15 -24.28
CA ARG A 150 -5.94 -23.85 -25.00
C ARG A 150 -4.59 -23.15 -25.11
N ALA A 151 -3.81 -23.09 -24.03
CA ALA A 151 -2.48 -22.49 -24.02
C ALA A 151 -1.50 -23.23 -24.96
N GLN A 152 -1.55 -24.57 -24.97
CA GLN A 152 -0.75 -25.39 -25.87
C GLN A 152 -1.16 -25.20 -27.33
N ALA A 153 -2.45 -25.10 -27.64
CA ALA A 153 -2.94 -24.81 -28.99
C ALA A 153 -2.47 -23.43 -29.50
N ILE A 154 -2.53 -22.40 -28.66
CA ILE A 154 -1.99 -21.06 -28.97
C ILE A 154 -0.47 -21.13 -29.16
N SER A 155 0.24 -21.89 -28.33
CA SER A 155 1.70 -22.07 -28.45
C SER A 155 2.10 -22.86 -29.70
N ALA A 156 1.27 -23.82 -30.14
CA ALA A 156 1.50 -24.62 -31.32
C ALA A 156 1.38 -23.77 -32.59
N TRP A 157 0.43 -22.84 -32.62
CA TRP A 157 0.33 -21.82 -33.66
C TRP A 157 1.57 -20.90 -33.69
N TRP A 158 2.11 -20.53 -32.52
CA TRP A 158 3.35 -19.74 -32.43
C TRP A 158 4.57 -20.51 -32.96
N LYS A 159 4.69 -21.79 -32.60
CA LYS A 159 5.74 -22.70 -33.09
C LYS A 159 5.64 -22.94 -34.60
N TRP A 160 4.44 -23.16 -35.12
CA TRP A 160 4.21 -23.34 -36.56
C TRP A 160 4.50 -22.07 -37.36
N ARG A 161 4.10 -20.89 -36.86
CA ARG A 161 4.41 -19.60 -37.48
C ARG A 161 5.92 -19.34 -37.49
N ALA A 162 6.61 -19.63 -36.39
CA ALA A 162 8.06 -19.53 -36.28
C ALA A 162 8.82 -20.56 -37.14
N ALA A 163 8.22 -21.72 -37.44
CA ALA A 163 8.78 -22.70 -38.37
C ALA A 163 8.59 -22.26 -39.83
N ARG A 164 7.44 -21.68 -40.18
CA ARG A 164 7.16 -21.17 -41.53
C ARG A 164 8.04 -19.99 -41.92
N GLN A 165 8.37 -19.09 -40.98
CA GLN A 165 9.29 -17.97 -41.23
C GLN A 165 10.74 -18.42 -41.45
N ARG A 166 11.13 -19.62 -41.00
CA ARG A 166 12.46 -20.20 -41.22
C ARG A 166 12.57 -21.01 -42.51
N GLY A 167 11.46 -21.22 -43.23
CA GLY A 167 11.37 -22.08 -44.40
C GLY A 167 11.19 -21.36 -45.73
N THR A 168 11.34 -20.04 -45.81
CA THR A 168 11.42 -19.34 -47.11
C THR A 168 12.87 -19.35 -47.59
N PRO A 169 13.27 -20.24 -48.52
CA PRO A 169 14.51 -20.03 -49.25
C PRO A 169 14.38 -18.71 -50.00
N ALA A 170 15.39 -17.86 -49.88
CA ALA A 170 15.56 -16.69 -50.73
C ALA A 170 15.64 -17.19 -52.19
N SER A 171 14.54 -17.08 -52.93
CA SER A 171 14.55 -17.25 -54.38
C SER A 171 15.09 -15.96 -54.99
N THR A 172 16.38 -16.00 -55.26
CA THR A 172 17.06 -15.47 -56.45
C THR A 172 16.11 -14.98 -57.55
N CYS A 173 16.13 -13.67 -57.82
CA CYS A 173 16.42 -13.05 -59.12
C CYS A 173 16.31 -11.53 -59.01
#